data_AF-A0A4Y9EK13-F1
#
_entry.id   AF-A0A4Y9EK13-F1
#
_cell.length_a   1.000
_cell.length_b   1.000
_cell.length_c   1.000
_cell.angle_alpha   90.00
_cell.angle_beta   90.00
_cell.angle_gamma   90.00
#
_symmetry.space_group_name_H-M   'P 1'
#
loop_
_entity.id
_entity.type
_entity.pdbx_description
1 polymer ?
#
loop_
_entity_poly.entity_id
_entity_poly.type
_entity_poly.pdbx_seq_one_letter_code
_entity_poly.pdbx_strand_id
1 'polypeptide(L)'
;MFTNPNNEVDNARGINSAGTVVGFAQQFDDNGDQIAQIHTLWDFDGTSYTAYDLTSLIVNFTGWSFAAGAPQAINDSGDIVGFGLAPDGFEHGYLLTAVPEPASWAMMIGGFGMIGGALRRRRVAVA
;
A
#
# COMPACT_ATOMS: atom_id res chain seq x y z
N MET A 1 7.80 -5.97 -19.27
CA MET A 1 9.21 -6.17 -18.85
C MET A 1 9.50 -5.04 -17.88
N PHE A 2 9.79 -5.35 -16.62
CA PHE A 2 10.26 -4.35 -15.65
C PHE A 2 11.63 -3.90 -16.16
N THR A 3 11.67 -2.80 -16.90
CA THR A 3 12.94 -2.28 -17.44
C THR A 3 13.56 -1.40 -16.38
N ASN A 4 14.73 -1.81 -15.93
CA ASN A 4 15.52 -1.23 -14.85
C ASN A 4 16.54 -0.22 -15.41
N PRO A 5 16.36 1.10 -15.21
CA PRO A 5 17.35 2.12 -15.54
C PRO A 5 18.38 2.39 -14.43
N ASN A 6 18.31 1.73 -13.27
CA ASN A 6 19.01 2.12 -12.02
C ASN A 6 19.80 0.99 -11.33
N ASN A 7 20.25 -0.05 -12.05
CA ASN A 7 20.94 -1.20 -11.44
C ASN A 7 20.11 -1.88 -10.32
N GLU A 8 18.79 -1.94 -10.55
CA GLU A 8 17.77 -2.46 -9.66
C GLU A 8 17.19 -3.83 -10.10
N VAL A 9 17.09 -4.79 -9.21
CA VAL A 9 16.49 -6.10 -9.47
C VAL A 9 15.16 -6.22 -8.76
N ASP A 10 14.08 -6.34 -9.54
CA ASP A 10 12.73 -6.54 -9.02
C ASP A 10 12.41 -8.01 -8.80
N ASN A 11 11.90 -8.33 -7.61
CA ASN A 11 11.49 -9.67 -7.22
C ASN A 11 10.01 -9.65 -6.82
N ALA A 12 9.16 -10.28 -7.63
CA ALA A 12 7.74 -10.47 -7.32
C ALA A 12 7.52 -11.68 -6.39
N ARG A 13 6.58 -11.56 -5.45
CA ARG A 13 6.25 -12.59 -4.45
C ARG A 13 4.80 -13.04 -4.51
N GLY A 14 3.87 -12.11 -4.67
CA GLY A 14 2.44 -12.41 -4.74
C GLY A 14 1.69 -11.42 -5.62
N ILE A 15 0.52 -11.84 -6.10
CA ILE A 15 -0.40 -11.02 -6.92
C ILE A 15 -1.84 -11.32 -6.50
N ASN A 16 -2.69 -10.30 -6.46
CA ASN A 16 -4.13 -10.45 -6.22
C ASN A 16 -4.95 -10.28 -7.50
N SER A 17 -6.26 -10.53 -7.42
CA SER A 17 -7.18 -10.44 -8.55
C SER A 17 -7.34 -9.02 -9.14
N ALA A 18 -6.95 -7.98 -8.39
CA ALA A 18 -6.94 -6.60 -8.89
C ALA A 18 -5.71 -6.29 -9.76
N GLY A 19 -4.75 -7.23 -9.88
CA GLY A 19 -3.50 -7.02 -10.60
C GLY A 19 -2.42 -6.32 -9.76
N THR A 20 -2.67 -6.11 -8.46
CA THR A 20 -1.69 -5.59 -7.52
C THR A 20 -0.67 -6.68 -7.19
N VAL A 21 0.61 -6.37 -7.36
CA VAL A 21 1.74 -7.26 -7.08
C VAL A 21 2.49 -6.78 -5.86
N VAL A 22 2.95 -7.69 -5.01
CA VAL A 22 3.86 -7.38 -3.90
C VAL A 22 5.17 -8.12 -4.04
N GLY A 23 6.23 -7.51 -3.52
CA GLY A 23 7.56 -8.07 -3.50
C GLY A 23 8.57 -7.04 -3.04
N PHE A 24 9.75 -7.04 -3.64
CA PHE A 24 10.79 -6.09 -3.29
C PHE A 24 11.70 -5.79 -4.48
N ALA A 25 12.24 -4.58 -4.48
CA ALA A 25 13.28 -4.15 -5.40
C ALA A 25 14.62 -4.08 -4.65
N GLN A 26 15.67 -4.64 -5.25
CA GLN A 26 17.03 -4.60 -4.70
C GLN A 26 17.87 -3.63 -5.52
N GLN A 27 18.55 -2.69 -4.87
CA GLN A 27 19.46 -1.76 -5.55
C GLN A 27 20.90 -2.20 -5.32
N PHE A 28 21.72 -2.09 -6.37
CA PHE A 28 23.12 -2.46 -6.35
C PHE A 28 24.00 -1.27 -6.75
N ASP A 29 25.17 -1.14 -6.13
CA ASP A 29 26.18 -0.18 -6.56
C ASP A 29 26.90 -0.62 -7.85
N ASP A 30 27.81 0.21 -8.37
CA ASP A 30 28.57 -0.07 -9.59
C ASP A 30 29.53 -1.28 -9.45
N ASN A 31 29.82 -1.71 -8.22
CA ASN A 31 30.64 -2.88 -7.94
C ASN A 31 29.81 -4.18 -7.87
N GLY A 32 28.47 -4.06 -7.89
CA GLY A 32 27.54 -5.17 -7.77
C GLY A 32 27.17 -5.54 -6.33
N ASP A 33 27.52 -4.70 -5.35
CA ASP A 33 27.12 -4.89 -3.95
C ASP A 33 25.70 -4.37 -3.73
N GLN A 34 24.87 -5.14 -3.02
CA GLN A 34 23.51 -4.71 -2.68
C GLN A 34 23.56 -3.58 -1.65
N ILE A 35 22.97 -2.43 -1.98
CA ILE A 35 22.95 -1.23 -1.13
C ILE A 35 21.57 -0.92 -0.55
N ALA A 36 20.50 -1.45 -1.13
CA ALA A 36 19.15 -1.29 -0.58
C ALA A 36 18.23 -2.46 -0.94
N GLN A 37 17.19 -2.62 -0.13
CA GLN A 37 16.01 -3.42 -0.44
C GLN A 37 14.77 -2.59 -0.11
N ILE A 38 13.96 -2.33 -1.12
CA ILE A 38 12.73 -1.56 -1.02
C ILE A 38 11.57 -2.55 -1.09
N HIS A 39 10.68 -2.51 -0.11
CA HIS A 39 9.48 -3.35 -0.14
C HIS A 39 8.48 -2.69 -1.05
N THR A 40 8.06 -3.38 -2.10
CA THR A 40 7.37 -2.72 -3.19
C THR A 40 6.02 -3.35 -3.41
N LEU A 41 5.03 -2.48 -3.55
CA LEU A 41 3.73 -2.79 -4.13
C LEU A 41 3.71 -2.20 -5.53
N TRP A 42 3.47 -3.02 -6.53
CA TRP A 42 3.25 -2.56 -7.89
C TRP A 42 1.77 -2.64 -8.20
N ASP A 43 1.15 -1.49 -8.44
CA ASP A 43 -0.26 -1.40 -8.82
C ASP A 43 -0.39 -1.21 -10.32
N PHE A 44 -1.29 -1.96 -10.94
CA PHE A 44 -1.52 -1.91 -12.38
C PHE A 44 -2.81 -1.18 -12.71
N ASP A 45 -2.70 -0.04 -13.39
CA ASP A 45 -3.87 0.77 -13.78
C ASP A 45 -4.52 0.32 -15.11
N GLY A 46 -4.04 -0.80 -15.69
CA GLY A 46 -4.46 -1.27 -17.01
C GLY A 46 -3.50 -0.90 -18.14
N THR A 47 -2.61 0.07 -17.93
CA THR A 47 -1.64 0.57 -18.93
C THR A 47 -0.21 0.52 -18.41
N SER A 48 -0.01 0.81 -17.13
CA SER A 48 1.31 0.91 -16.50
C SER A 48 1.30 0.41 -15.07
N TYR A 49 2.48 0.06 -14.56
CA TYR A 49 2.67 -0.26 -13.15
C TYR A 49 3.19 0.97 -12.41
N THR A 50 2.57 1.31 -11.29
CA THR A 50 3.09 2.29 -10.32
C THR A 50 3.66 1.54 -9.14
N ALA A 51 4.93 1.79 -8.81
CA ALA A 51 5.61 1.20 -7.66
C ALA A 51 5.44 2.09 -6.42
N TYR A 52 5.07 1.48 -5.30
CA TYR A 52 4.92 2.12 -3.99
C TYR A 52 5.83 1.45 -2.98
N ASP A 53 6.60 2.26 -2.24
CA ASP A 53 7.38 1.78 -1.10
C ASP A 53 6.46 1.46 0.07
N LEU A 54 6.27 0.17 0.32
CA LEU A 54 5.47 -0.34 1.44
C LEU A 54 6.02 0.13 2.78
N THR A 55 7.33 0.31 2.96
CA THR A 55 7.88 0.77 4.25
C THR A 55 7.35 2.14 4.65
N SER A 56 7.04 3.00 3.67
CA SER A 56 6.41 4.30 3.90
C SER A 56 4.92 4.23 4.22
N LEU A 57 4.24 3.15 3.79
CA LEU A 57 2.82 2.89 4.04
C LEU A 57 2.60 2.13 5.37
N ILE A 58 3.63 1.45 5.88
CA ILE A 58 3.66 0.73 7.14
C ILE A 58 3.89 1.73 8.30
N VAL A 59 2.93 2.62 8.53
CA VAL A 59 3.07 3.73 9.50
C VAL A 59 2.90 3.32 10.98
N ASN A 60 2.63 2.05 11.29
CA ASN A 60 2.16 1.62 12.62
C ASN A 60 3.09 0.66 13.40
N PHE A 61 4.30 0.36 12.93
CA PHE A 61 5.18 -0.60 13.62
C PHE A 61 6.48 0.04 14.10
N THR A 62 6.38 0.89 15.12
CA THR A 62 7.54 1.56 15.72
C THR A 62 8.57 0.53 16.19
N GLY A 63 9.83 0.69 15.76
CA GLY A 63 10.95 -0.19 16.14
C GLY A 63 11.02 -1.51 15.35
N TRP A 64 10.10 -1.77 14.41
CA TRP A 64 10.25 -2.86 13.46
C TRP A 64 11.17 -2.44 12.32
N SER A 65 12.10 -3.31 11.96
CA SER A 65 12.91 -3.17 10.75
C SER A 65 12.40 -4.14 9.70
N PHE A 66 11.99 -3.58 8.57
CA PHE A 66 11.57 -4.37 7.42
C PHE A 66 12.74 -4.66 6.47
N ALA A 67 13.92 -4.08 6.70
CA ALA A 67 15.07 -4.19 5.78
C ALA A 67 15.54 -5.63 5.49
N ALA A 68 15.30 -6.57 6.40
CA ALA A 68 15.64 -7.99 6.24
C ALA A 68 14.42 -8.86 5.83
N GLY A 69 13.21 -8.35 6.05
CA GLY A 69 11.98 -9.02 5.72
C GLY A 69 11.58 -8.83 4.27
N ALA A 70 10.49 -9.44 3.81
CA ALA A 70 9.86 -9.07 2.55
C ALA A 70 8.38 -9.42 2.62
N PRO A 71 7.49 -8.65 1.95
CA PRO A 71 6.14 -9.12 1.71
C PRO A 71 6.20 -10.45 0.97
N GLN A 72 5.45 -11.43 1.45
CA GLN A 72 5.43 -12.79 0.91
C GLN A 72 4.19 -13.05 0.06
N ALA A 73 3.07 -12.42 0.39
CA ALA A 73 1.83 -12.58 -0.34
C ALA A 73 0.90 -11.39 -0.14
N ILE A 74 -0.06 -11.29 -1.06
CA ILE A 74 -1.18 -10.35 -1.01
C ILE A 74 -2.47 -11.14 -1.30
N ASN A 75 -3.56 -10.80 -0.63
CA ASN A 75 -4.89 -11.36 -0.91
C ASN A 75 -5.76 -10.39 -1.73
N ASP A 76 -6.95 -10.86 -2.14
CA ASP A 76 -7.91 -10.05 -2.93
C ASP A 76 -8.50 -8.86 -2.16
N SER A 77 -8.40 -8.83 -0.83
CA SER A 77 -8.78 -7.67 -0.02
C SER A 77 -7.67 -6.62 0.08
N GLY A 78 -6.50 -6.86 -0.53
CA GLY A 78 -5.34 -5.98 -0.45
C GLY A 78 -4.51 -6.16 0.82
N ASP A 79 -4.79 -7.19 1.62
CA ASP A 79 -3.98 -7.50 2.80
C ASP A 79 -2.68 -8.17 2.38
N ILE A 80 -1.58 -7.74 2.99
CA ILE A 80 -0.22 -8.18 2.69
C ILE A 80 0.36 -8.85 3.93
N VAL A 81 0.89 -10.05 3.76
CA VAL A 81 1.64 -10.75 4.81
C VAL A 81 3.13 -10.75 4.50
N GLY A 82 3.96 -10.76 5.53
CA GLY A 82 5.41 -10.84 5.38
C GLY A 82 6.12 -11.10 6.68
N PHE A 83 7.43 -10.97 6.66
CA PHE A 83 8.29 -11.08 7.84
C PHE A 83 8.96 -9.74 8.12
N GLY A 84 9.22 -9.42 9.39
CA GLY A 84 9.97 -8.24 9.80
C GLY A 84 10.72 -8.49 11.09
N LEU A 85 11.82 -7.76 11.29
CA LEU A 85 12.60 -7.82 12.52
C LEU A 85 11.91 -6.96 13.57
N ALA A 86 11.43 -7.56 14.66
CA ALA A 86 10.80 -6.83 15.74
C ALA A 86 11.85 -6.23 16.71
N PRO A 87 11.45 -5.32 17.63
CA PRO A 87 12.37 -4.70 18.59
C PRO A 87 13.10 -5.66 19.52
N ASP A 88 12.61 -6.90 19.65
CA ASP A 88 13.25 -7.97 20.42
C ASP A 88 14.44 -8.63 19.69
N GLY A 89 14.69 -8.22 18.44
CA GLY A 89 15.78 -8.74 17.60
C GLY A 89 15.45 -10.05 16.90
N PHE A 90 14.19 -10.51 16.94
CA PHE A 90 13.75 -11.72 16.24
C PHE A 90 12.87 -11.38 15.04
N GLU A 91 12.86 -12.28 14.05
CA GLU A 91 11.97 -12.16 12.90
C GLU A 91 10.57 -12.68 13.26
N HIS A 92 9.56 -11.86 12.98
CA HIS A 92 8.16 -12.18 13.21
C HIS A 92 7.34 -11.96 11.96
N GLY A 93 6.24 -12.71 11.84
CA GLY A 93 5.24 -12.48 10.80
C GLY A 93 4.45 -11.21 11.06
N TYR A 94 4.15 -10.44 10.01
CA TYR A 94 3.27 -9.29 10.06
C TYR A 94 2.08 -9.44 9.11
N LEU A 95 1.03 -8.66 9.38
CA LEU A 95 -0.10 -8.43 8.49
C LEU A 95 -0.26 -6.92 8.30
N LEU A 96 -0.25 -6.48 7.04
CA LEU A 96 -0.59 -5.12 6.63
C LEU A 96 -1.93 -5.17 5.94
N THR A 97 -2.93 -4.59 6.57
CA THR A 97 -4.24 -4.45 5.95
C THR A 97 -4.27 -3.17 5.14
N ALA A 98 -4.61 -3.24 3.86
CA ALA A 98 -5.01 -2.06 3.13
C ALA A 98 -6.22 -1.48 3.87
N VAL A 99 -6.04 -0.34 4.55
CA VAL A 99 -7.17 0.35 5.16
C VAL A 99 -8.04 0.76 3.97
N PRO A 100 -9.27 0.21 3.79
CA PRO A 100 -10.18 0.75 2.79
C PRO A 100 -10.26 2.24 3.10
N GLU A 101 -10.28 3.18 2.15
CA GLU A 101 -10.65 4.56 2.52
C GLU A 101 -12.13 4.53 2.93
N PRO A 102 -12.52 4.31 4.20
CA PRO A 102 -13.73 3.55 4.46
C PRO A 102 -14.96 4.45 4.64
N ALA A 103 -14.80 5.78 4.60
CA ALA A 103 -15.87 6.68 5.04
C ALA A 103 -15.84 8.08 4.44
N SER A 104 -14.73 8.53 3.85
CA SER A 104 -14.58 9.94 3.45
C SER A 104 -15.64 10.36 2.42
N TRP A 105 -15.94 9.51 1.44
CA TRP A 105 -16.93 9.82 0.41
C TRP A 105 -18.36 9.65 0.89
N ALA A 106 -18.61 8.63 1.72
CA ALA A 106 -19.91 8.43 2.34
C ALA A 106 -20.28 9.58 3.28
N MET A 107 -19.31 10.13 4.04
CA MET A 107 -19.46 11.29 4.92
C MET A 107 -19.60 12.59 4.13
N MET A 108 -18.88 12.74 3.01
CA MET A 108 -18.99 13.91 2.14
C MET A 108 -20.39 13.98 1.50
N ILE A 109 -20.86 12.88 0.92
CA ILE A 109 -22.19 12.77 0.31
C ILE A 109 -23.28 12.89 1.37
N GLY A 110 -23.10 12.22 2.51
CA GLY A 110 -24.01 12.35 3.65
C GLY A 110 -24.15 13.80 4.12
N GLY A 111 -23.03 14.52 4.25
CA GLY A 111 -23.00 15.94 4.61
C GLY A 111 -23.70 16.84 3.58
N PHE A 112 -23.38 16.68 2.29
CA PHE A 112 -24.02 17.46 1.23
C PHE A 112 -25.53 17.15 1.12
N GLY A 113 -25.93 15.90 1.30
CA GLY A 113 -27.34 15.49 1.32
C GLY A 113 -28.13 16.11 2.46
N MET A 114 -27.56 16.16 3.67
CA MET A 114 -28.20 16.78 4.84
C MET A 114 -28.35 18.30 4.70
N ILE A 115 -27.31 18.99 4.21
CA ILE A 115 -27.35 20.44 3.98
C ILE A 115 -28.38 20.80 2.91
N GLY A 116 -28.33 20.12 1.76
CA GLY A 116 -29.30 20.32 0.68
C GLY A 116 -30.74 20.04 1.12
N GLY A 117 -30.94 18.99 1.93
CA GLY A 117 -32.22 18.64 2.53
C GLY A 117 -32.79 19.72 3.46
N ALA A 118 -31.97 20.29 4.35
CA ALA A 118 -32.39 21.33 5.29
C ALA A 118 -32.76 22.65 4.58
N LEU A 119 -31.99 23.03 3.54
CA LEU A 119 -32.27 24.21 2.73
C LEU A 119 -33.57 24.05 1.92
N ARG A 120 -33.85 22.85 1.38
CA ARG A 120 -35.10 22.57 0.65
C ARG A 120 -36.33 22.68 1.54
N ARG A 121 -36.26 22.21 2.79
CA ARG A 121 -37.39 22.30 3.75
C ARG A 121 -37.78 23.74 4.07
N ARG A 122 -36.81 24.67 4.18
CA ARG A 122 -37.07 26.09 4.45
C ARG A 122 -37.84 26.78 3.32
N ARG A 123 -37.66 26.36 2.07
CA ARG A 123 -38.39 26.92 0.92
C ARG A 123 -39.84 26.44 0.84
N VAL A 124 -40.16 25.27 1.38
CA VAL A 124 -41.52 24.70 1.35
C VAL A 124 -42.42 25.29 2.45
N ALA A 125 -41.85 25.73 3.58
CA ALA A 125 -42.61 26.32 4.69
C ALA A 125 -42.97 27.82 4.52
N VAL A 126 -42.66 28.43 3.37
CA VAL A 126 -42.93 29.85 3.05
C VAL A 126 -43.92 29.99 1.88
N ALA A 127 -44.79 28.99 1.67
CA ALA A 127 -45.89 29.03 0.70
C ALA A 127 -47.24 28.97 1.42
#